data_AF-A0A8I1RIN4-F1
#
_entry.id   AF-A0A8I1RIN4-F1
#
_cell.length_a   1.000
_cell.length_b   1.000
_cell.length_c   1.000
_cell.angle_alpha   90.00
_cell.angle_beta   90.00
_cell.angle_gamma   90.00
#
_symmetry.space_group_name_H-M   'P 1'
#
loop_
_entity.id
_entity.type
_entity.pdbx_description
1 polymer ?
#
loop_
_entity_poly.entity_id
_entity_poly.type
_entity_poly.pdbx_seq_one_letter_code
_entity_poly.pdbx_strand_id
1 'polypeptide(L)'
;MPLDPIADGLWGVNGHFDTLLFRGSVRMSVIRGAEGLVLYSPVALEPEDRQALAAIGPVAAIVAPNLYHHRFLRAAVEAFPAARVFVPEGLEAKIGPIPHAETMTRASPPALPGGIESFILDRHAVRETVLFHRASRTLVTADLLYNYQPEHNRGEKAFFRLMGCYGAPKVVFYHRFAIRDKATVHELIAQVRDWAPRRIVMGHWRIVEAENAAELFAAAWRPFG
;
A
#
# COMPACT_ATOMS: atom_id res chain seq x y z
N MET A 1 14.47 -13.66 -0.35
CA MET A 1 14.21 -13.33 -1.78
C MET A 1 14.80 -11.96 -2.05
N PRO A 2 15.58 -11.71 -3.12
CA PRO A 2 16.11 -10.37 -3.35
C PRO A 2 14.95 -9.37 -3.48
N LEU A 3 15.16 -8.15 -2.99
CA LEU A 3 14.24 -7.04 -3.19
C LEU A 3 13.98 -6.89 -4.71
N ASP A 4 12.74 -7.10 -5.15
CA ASP A 4 12.38 -7.05 -6.57
C ASP A 4 12.47 -5.59 -7.04
N PRO A 5 13.39 -5.22 -7.94
CA PRO A 5 13.49 -3.84 -8.41
C PRO A 5 12.25 -3.48 -9.25
N ILE A 6 11.59 -2.37 -8.90
CA ILE A 6 10.41 -1.86 -9.61
C ILE A 6 10.77 -0.59 -10.40
N ALA A 7 11.52 0.31 -9.77
CA ALA A 7 12.07 1.52 -10.38
C ALA A 7 13.30 1.96 -9.59
N ASP A 8 14.01 2.98 -10.07
CA ASP A 8 15.08 3.57 -9.27
C ASP A 8 14.53 4.09 -7.93
N GLY A 9 15.18 3.71 -6.83
CA GLY A 9 14.73 3.99 -5.47
C GLY A 9 13.46 3.25 -5.02
N LEU A 10 12.98 2.24 -5.76
CA LEU A 10 11.75 1.53 -5.41
C LEU A 10 11.86 0.02 -5.66
N TRP A 11 11.60 -0.76 -4.61
CA TRP A 11 11.59 -2.22 -4.65
C TRP A 11 10.31 -2.81 -4.07
N GLY A 12 9.99 -4.04 -4.44
CA GLY A 12 8.91 -4.84 -3.88
C GLY A 12 9.43 -6.08 -3.17
N VAL A 13 8.72 -6.51 -2.13
CA VAL A 13 8.84 -7.86 -1.58
C VAL A 13 7.45 -8.48 -1.61
N ASN A 14 7.29 -9.49 -2.46
CA ASN A 14 6.01 -10.15 -2.65
C ASN A 14 5.84 -11.30 -1.64
N GLY A 15 4.65 -11.41 -1.08
CA GLY A 15 4.23 -12.50 -0.20
C GLY A 15 2.81 -12.96 -0.53
N HIS A 16 2.32 -13.93 0.23
CA HIS A 16 0.95 -14.41 0.10
C HIS A 16 0.31 -14.65 1.47
N PHE A 17 -1.01 -14.75 1.46
CA PHE A 17 -1.79 -15.33 2.53
C PHE A 17 -2.82 -16.28 1.94
N ASP A 18 -3.11 -17.35 2.66
CA ASP A 18 -4.08 -18.35 2.23
C ASP A 18 -5.38 -18.17 3.02
N THR A 19 -6.51 -18.22 2.31
CA THR A 19 -7.85 -18.30 2.89
C THR A 19 -8.51 -19.60 2.44
N LEU A 20 -9.70 -19.91 2.95
CA LEU A 20 -10.46 -21.08 2.48
C LEU A 20 -10.83 -20.97 0.98
N LEU A 21 -10.94 -19.76 0.43
CA LEU A 21 -11.52 -19.53 -0.90
C LEU A 21 -10.48 -19.14 -1.97
N PHE A 22 -9.36 -18.55 -1.58
CA PHE A 22 -8.34 -18.06 -2.49
C PHE A 22 -6.98 -17.87 -1.79
N ARG A 23 -5.90 -17.90 -2.56
CA ARG A 23 -4.59 -17.39 -2.15
C ARG A 23 -4.48 -15.92 -2.53
N GLY A 24 -4.45 -15.06 -1.53
CA GLY A 24 -4.26 -13.62 -1.71
C GLY A 24 -2.79 -13.27 -1.81
N SER A 25 -2.48 -12.23 -2.58
CA SER A 25 -1.13 -11.66 -2.61
C SER A 25 -1.02 -10.49 -1.64
N VAL A 26 0.16 -10.29 -1.08
CA VAL A 26 0.54 -9.08 -0.33
C VAL A 26 1.89 -8.60 -0.85
N ARG A 27 2.13 -7.30 -0.77
CA ARG A 27 3.41 -6.70 -1.15
C ARG A 27 3.83 -5.68 -0.11
N MET A 28 5.08 -5.78 0.32
CA MET A 28 5.77 -4.66 0.95
C MET A 28 6.45 -3.84 -0.15
N SER A 29 6.26 -2.53 -0.13
CA SER A 29 7.04 -1.61 -0.96
C SER A 29 8.17 -1.02 -0.12
N VAL A 30 9.38 -1.05 -0.67
CA VAL A 30 10.57 -0.43 -0.09
C VAL A 30 10.88 0.81 -0.91
N ILE A 31 10.76 1.99 -0.31
CA ILE A 31 10.86 3.27 -1.01
C ILE A 31 12.05 4.04 -0.46
N ARG A 32 12.98 4.47 -1.31
CA ARG A 32 14.09 5.33 -0.92
C ARG A 32 13.62 6.78 -0.84
N GLY A 33 13.78 7.41 0.32
CA GLY A 33 13.73 8.86 0.46
C GLY A 33 15.08 9.44 0.84
N ALA A 34 15.13 10.75 1.10
CA ALA A 34 16.38 11.46 1.37
C ALA A 34 17.08 11.00 2.67
N GLU A 35 16.31 10.62 3.70
CA GLU A 35 16.78 10.26 5.04
C GLU A 35 16.90 8.74 5.25
N GLY A 36 16.45 7.93 4.29
CA GLY A 36 16.50 6.48 4.37
C GLY A 36 15.31 5.79 3.70
N LEU A 37 15.18 4.49 3.97
CA LEU A 37 14.14 3.65 3.39
C LEU A 37 12.83 3.76 4.18
N VAL A 38 11.72 3.73 3.46
CA VAL A 38 10.37 3.57 3.99
C VAL A 38 9.87 2.17 3.63
N LEU A 39 9.48 1.40 4.63
CA LEU A 39 8.79 0.12 4.45
C LEU A 39 7.28 0.36 4.51
N TYR A 40 6.58 0.17 3.40
CA TYR A 40 5.14 0.33 3.32
C TYR A 40 4.46 -1.04 3.20
N SER A 41 3.48 -1.31 4.05
CA SER A 41 2.78 -2.61 4.13
C SER A 41 3.72 -3.80 4.36
N PRO A 42 4.41 -3.89 5.53
CA PRO A 42 5.38 -4.95 5.78
C PRO A 42 4.83 -6.37 5.54
N VAL A 43 5.69 -7.23 4.99
CA VAL A 43 5.48 -8.68 4.85
C VAL A 43 6.37 -9.44 5.84
N ALA A 44 6.26 -10.76 5.89
CA ALA A 44 7.23 -11.58 6.62
C ALA A 44 8.63 -11.33 6.04
N LEU A 45 9.57 -10.92 6.89
CA LEU A 45 10.95 -10.64 6.49
C LEU A 45 11.82 -11.83 6.85
N GLU A 46 12.43 -12.43 5.83
CA GLU A 46 13.45 -13.44 5.99
C GLU A 46 14.83 -12.79 6.28
N PRO A 47 15.81 -13.54 6.83
CA PRO A 47 17.15 -13.01 7.07
C PRO A 47 17.80 -12.37 5.83
N GLU A 48 17.57 -12.92 4.65
CA GLU A 48 18.06 -12.42 3.37
C GLU A 48 17.46 -11.04 3.03
N ASP A 49 16.16 -10.85 3.30
CA ASP A 49 15.48 -9.59 3.00
C ASP A 49 16.04 -8.46 3.87
N ARG A 50 16.36 -8.76 5.13
CA ARG A 50 17.02 -7.83 6.06
C ARG A 50 18.44 -7.46 5.60
N GLN A 51 19.21 -8.44 5.10
CA GLN A 51 20.53 -8.18 4.53
C GLN A 51 20.44 -7.31 3.28
N ALA A 52 19.48 -7.59 2.40
CA ALA A 52 19.25 -6.80 1.19
C ALA A 52 18.83 -5.36 1.52
N LEU A 53 17.97 -5.16 2.52
CA LEU A 53 17.60 -3.83 3.02
C LEU A 53 18.82 -3.08 3.55
N ALA A 54 19.62 -3.71 4.42
CA ALA A 54 20.83 -3.11 4.98
C ALA A 54 21.85 -2.69 3.90
N ALA A 55 21.94 -3.45 2.80
CA ALA A 55 22.83 -3.14 1.68
C ALA A 55 22.41 -1.88 0.89
N ILE A 56 21.11 -1.52 0.92
CA ILE A 56 20.60 -0.37 0.16
C ILE A 56 20.34 0.87 1.03
N GLY A 57 20.38 0.75 2.36
CA GLY A 57 20.35 1.88 3.30
C GLY A 57 19.63 1.59 4.61
N PRO A 58 19.68 2.52 5.59
CA PRO A 58 18.95 2.37 6.85
C PRO A 58 17.43 2.49 6.62
N VAL A 59 16.65 1.72 7.38
CA VAL A 59 15.19 1.88 7.44
C VAL A 59 14.86 3.06 8.35
N ALA A 60 14.36 4.14 7.77
CA ALA A 60 13.99 5.36 8.48
C ALA A 60 12.54 5.34 8.96
N ALA A 61 11.64 4.68 8.22
CA ALA A 61 10.23 4.59 8.59
C ALA A 61 9.56 3.27 8.20
N ILE A 62 8.57 2.88 8.98
CA ILE A 62 7.65 1.77 8.72
C ILE A 62 6.23 2.34 8.71
N VAL A 63 5.48 2.05 7.66
CA VAL A 63 4.11 2.54 7.47
C VAL A 63 3.16 1.35 7.40
N ALA A 64 2.29 1.23 8.40
CA ALA A 64 1.08 0.44 8.28
C ALA A 64 0.10 1.25 7.42
N PRO A 65 -0.30 0.77 6.24
CA PRO A 65 -1.02 1.61 5.29
C PRO A 65 -2.46 1.83 5.72
N ASN A 66 -3.08 0.83 6.35
CA ASN A 66 -4.51 0.77 6.62
C ASN A 66 -4.82 -0.19 7.79
N LEU A 67 -6.10 -0.36 8.14
CA LEU A 67 -6.54 -1.22 9.25
C LEU A 67 -6.44 -2.73 8.98
N TYR A 68 -5.99 -3.19 7.81
CA TYR A 68 -5.98 -4.61 7.41
C TYR A 68 -4.57 -5.13 7.08
N HIS A 69 -3.67 -4.28 6.58
CA HIS A 69 -2.28 -4.61 6.22
C HIS A 69 -1.30 -4.42 7.40
N HIS A 70 -1.63 -5.00 8.56
CA HIS A 70 -0.84 -4.88 9.78
C HIS A 70 -0.25 -6.22 10.28
N ARG A 71 -0.47 -7.34 9.55
CA ARG A 71 -0.11 -8.69 10.00
C ARG A 71 1.35 -8.83 10.42
N PHE A 72 2.26 -8.21 9.68
CA PHE A 72 3.71 -8.28 9.92
C PHE A 72 4.29 -6.98 10.48
N LEU A 73 3.44 -6.04 10.88
CA LEU A 73 3.87 -4.73 11.39
C LEU A 73 4.75 -4.88 12.63
N ARG A 74 4.31 -5.65 13.63
CA ARG A 74 5.06 -5.82 14.89
C ARG A 74 6.44 -6.43 14.66
N ALA A 75 6.52 -7.48 13.85
CA ALA A 75 7.78 -8.11 13.49
C ALA A 75 8.73 -7.14 12.75
N ALA A 76 8.19 -6.27 11.88
CA ALA A 76 8.99 -5.23 11.23
C ALA A 76 9.49 -4.17 12.22
N VAL A 77 8.65 -3.74 13.17
CA VAL A 77 9.04 -2.79 14.24
C VAL A 77 10.14 -3.37 15.12
N GLU A 78 10.03 -4.64 15.50
CA GLU A 78 11.06 -5.36 16.27
C GLU A 78 12.37 -5.50 15.48
N ALA A 79 12.28 -5.72 14.17
CA ALA A 79 13.46 -5.86 13.30
C ALA A 79 14.19 -4.52 13.07
N PHE A 80 13.49 -3.39 13.13
CA PHE A 80 14.05 -2.05 12.89
C PHE A 80 13.65 -1.06 13.99
N PRO A 81 14.19 -1.21 15.22
CA PRO A 81 13.76 -0.42 16.38
C PRO A 81 14.08 1.08 16.28
N ALA A 82 14.97 1.48 15.38
CA ALA A 82 15.30 2.89 15.12
C ALA A 82 14.35 3.56 14.12
N ALA A 83 13.51 2.80 13.41
CA ALA A 83 12.59 3.34 12.43
C ALA A 83 11.41 4.02 13.11
N ARG A 84 10.96 5.15 12.56
CA ARG A 84 9.68 5.75 12.97
C ARG A 84 8.53 4.87 12.48
N VAL A 85 7.51 4.70 13.31
CA VAL A 85 6.40 3.79 13.03
C VAL A 85 5.14 4.59 12.83
N PHE A 86 4.54 4.55 11.64
CA PHE A 86 3.32 5.28 11.32
C PHE A 86 2.15 4.32 11.15
N VAL A 87 1.05 4.60 11.84
CA VAL A 87 -0.15 3.74 11.85
C VAL A 87 -1.42 4.56 11.62
N PRO A 88 -2.46 4.00 10.99
CA PRO A 88 -3.72 4.72 10.80
C PRO A 88 -4.51 4.80 12.11
N GLU A 89 -5.32 5.86 12.25
CA GLU A 89 -6.24 6.00 13.38
C GLU A 89 -7.11 4.75 13.54
N GLY A 90 -7.16 4.21 14.76
CA GLY A 90 -7.94 3.02 15.12
C GLY A 90 -7.18 1.70 15.04
N LEU A 91 -5.94 1.67 14.53
CA LEU A 91 -5.18 0.41 14.46
C LEU A 91 -4.85 -0.15 15.84
N GLU A 92 -4.31 0.66 16.75
CA GLU A 92 -3.96 0.20 18.11
C GLU A 92 -5.19 -0.23 18.91
N ALA A 93 -6.35 0.40 18.68
CA ALA A 93 -7.61 -0.06 19.27
C ALA A 93 -8.03 -1.44 18.76
N LYS A 94 -7.68 -1.79 17.51
CA LYS A 94 -7.98 -3.09 16.89
C LYS A 94 -7.03 -4.21 17.33
N ILE A 95 -5.74 -3.92 17.47
CA ILE A 95 -4.69 -4.96 17.65
C ILE A 95 -3.79 -4.76 18.88
N GLY A 96 -4.16 -3.85 19.78
CA GLY A 96 -3.36 -3.47 20.94
C GLY A 96 -2.22 -2.50 20.61
N PRO A 97 -1.52 -2.00 21.64
CA PRO A 97 -0.51 -0.95 21.52
C PRO A 97 0.70 -1.41 20.69
N ILE A 98 1.29 -0.52 19.90
CA ILE A 98 2.46 -0.76 19.06
C ILE A 98 3.61 0.13 19.55
N PRO A 99 4.82 -0.40 19.80
CA PRO A 99 5.93 0.40 20.29
C PRO A 99 6.22 1.63 19.41
N HIS A 100 6.27 2.80 20.04
CA HIS A 100 6.64 4.09 19.42
C HIS A 100 5.79 4.47 18.19
N ALA A 101 4.56 3.94 18.07
CA ALA A 101 3.70 4.23 16.94
C ALA A 101 3.15 5.67 16.98
N GLU A 102 3.24 6.34 15.84
CA GLU A 102 2.68 7.65 15.56
C GLU A 102 1.40 7.49 14.73
N THR A 103 0.27 7.96 15.26
CA THR A 103 -1.01 7.88 14.55
C THR A 103 -1.11 8.94 13.46
N MET A 104 -1.33 8.49 12.22
CA MET A 104 -1.52 9.32 11.04
C MET A 104 -2.95 9.85 10.96
N THR A 105 -3.09 11.16 10.74
CA THR A 105 -4.38 11.81 10.45
C THR A 105 -4.19 12.88 9.38
N ARG A 106 -5.29 13.36 8.78
CA ARG A 106 -5.23 14.50 7.83
C ARG A 106 -4.57 15.75 8.43
N ALA A 107 -4.78 16.00 9.72
CA ALA A 107 -4.21 17.15 10.43
C ALA A 107 -2.75 16.93 10.85
N SER A 108 -2.33 15.67 10.97
CA SER A 108 -0.97 15.26 11.31
C SER A 108 -0.53 14.12 10.39
N PRO A 109 -0.22 14.42 9.11
CA PRO A 109 0.24 13.42 8.17
C PRO A 109 1.60 12.85 8.58
N PRO A 110 1.98 11.65 8.12
CA PRO A 110 3.27 11.07 8.45
C PRO A 110 4.41 11.95 7.92
N ALA A 111 5.35 12.29 8.80
CA ALA A 111 6.57 13.00 8.43
C ALA A 111 7.56 12.01 7.81
N LEU A 112 7.31 11.65 6.56
CA LEU A 112 8.10 10.71 5.77
C LEU A 112 9.40 11.35 5.27
N PRO A 113 10.41 10.53 4.93
CA PRO A 113 11.58 10.97 4.22
C PRO A 113 11.28 11.81 2.97
N GLY A 114 12.12 12.82 2.70
CA GLY A 114 12.02 13.71 1.56
C GLY A 114 11.94 12.95 0.23
N GLY A 115 11.09 13.44 -0.68
CA GLY A 115 10.79 12.79 -1.96
C GLY A 115 9.60 11.82 -1.92
N ILE A 116 9.01 11.60 -0.73
CA ILE A 116 7.83 10.76 -0.55
C ILE A 116 6.69 11.61 -0.01
N GLU A 117 5.60 11.67 -0.76
CA GLU A 117 4.36 12.33 -0.35
C GLU A 117 3.34 11.32 0.15
N SER A 118 2.32 11.78 0.88
CA SER A 118 1.24 10.93 1.35
C SER A 118 -0.12 11.59 1.21
N PHE A 119 -1.16 10.77 1.10
CA PHE A 119 -2.55 11.18 1.19
C PHE A 119 -3.33 10.17 2.02
N ILE A 120 -4.16 10.65 2.94
CA ILE A 120 -4.92 9.79 3.85
C ILE A 120 -6.40 9.83 3.47
N LEU A 121 -6.95 8.67 3.12
CA LEU A 121 -8.38 8.45 2.91
C LEU A 121 -9.03 8.09 4.26
N ASP A 122 -9.29 9.10 5.09
CA ASP A 122 -9.70 8.94 6.50
C ASP A 122 -11.21 8.73 6.70
N ARG A 123 -12.05 9.19 5.77
CA ARG A 123 -13.51 8.95 5.76
C ARG A 123 -13.90 7.70 4.97
N HIS A 124 -13.11 6.65 5.13
CA HIS A 124 -13.31 5.33 4.56
C HIS A 124 -12.98 4.26 5.61
N ALA A 125 -13.76 3.18 5.71
CA ALA A 125 -13.60 2.17 6.77
C ALA A 125 -12.23 1.48 6.76
N VAL A 126 -11.58 1.38 5.60
CA VAL A 126 -10.18 0.90 5.46
C VAL A 126 -9.16 1.86 6.07
N ARG A 127 -9.41 3.17 6.03
CA ARG A 127 -8.53 4.24 6.53
C ARG A 127 -7.11 4.15 5.95
N GLU A 128 -7.01 4.13 4.62
CA GLU A 128 -5.73 3.94 3.95
C GLU A 128 -4.96 5.25 3.75
N THR A 129 -3.67 5.20 4.04
CA THR A 129 -2.68 6.19 3.62
C THR A 129 -1.97 5.68 2.38
N VAL A 130 -2.08 6.38 1.26
CA VAL A 130 -1.32 6.10 0.04
C VAL A 130 -0.05 6.95 0.02
N LEU A 131 1.01 6.45 -0.61
CA LEU A 131 2.26 7.17 -0.78
C LEU A 131 2.52 7.50 -2.25
N PHE A 132 3.24 8.59 -2.51
CA PHE A 132 3.73 8.93 -3.84
C PHE A 132 5.23 9.16 -3.80
N HIS A 133 5.97 8.33 -4.54
CA HIS A 133 7.41 8.49 -4.70
C HIS A 133 7.69 9.40 -5.91
N ARG A 134 8.16 10.62 -5.64
CA ARG A 134 8.34 11.68 -6.64
C ARG A 134 9.32 11.27 -7.74
N ALA A 135 10.48 10.72 -7.35
CA ALA A 135 11.56 10.41 -8.29
C ALA A 135 11.13 9.39 -9.35
N SER A 136 10.40 8.34 -8.97
CA SER A 136 9.91 7.32 -9.90
C SER A 136 8.49 7.55 -10.41
N ARG A 137 7.84 8.68 -10.05
CA ARG A 137 6.43 9.00 -10.33
C ARG A 137 5.50 7.83 -10.05
N THR A 138 5.63 7.23 -8.87
CA THR A 138 4.90 6.00 -8.51
C THR A 138 3.95 6.23 -7.37
N LEU A 139 2.68 5.93 -7.60
CA LEU A 139 1.67 5.81 -6.55
C LEU A 139 1.79 4.44 -5.89
N VAL A 140 1.83 4.40 -4.56
CA VAL A 140 1.89 3.18 -3.75
C VAL A 140 0.62 3.08 -2.91
N THR A 141 -0.11 1.98 -3.08
CA THR A 141 -1.35 1.68 -2.38
C THR A 141 -1.28 0.27 -1.79
N ALA A 142 -2.15 -0.04 -0.83
CA ALA A 142 -2.43 -1.38 -0.34
C ALA A 142 -3.76 -1.88 -0.93
N ASP A 143 -4.89 -1.53 -0.29
CA ASP A 143 -6.25 -2.01 -0.59
C ASP A 143 -7.06 -1.02 -1.46
N LEU A 144 -6.50 0.10 -1.93
CA LEU A 144 -7.25 1.04 -2.78
C LEU A 144 -7.25 0.70 -4.28
N LEU A 145 -6.52 -0.33 -4.70
CA LEU A 145 -6.55 -0.83 -6.08
C LEU A 145 -6.06 -2.28 -6.12
N TYR A 146 -6.69 -3.09 -6.95
CA TYR A 146 -6.38 -4.51 -7.11
C TYR A 146 -6.20 -4.81 -8.59
N ASN A 147 -5.31 -5.73 -8.92
CA ASN A 147 -5.06 -6.10 -10.31
C ASN A 147 -4.80 -7.61 -10.45
N TYR A 148 -5.77 -8.44 -10.04
CA TYR A 148 -5.70 -9.91 -10.16
C TYR A 148 -5.92 -10.37 -11.61
N GLN A 149 -5.08 -11.31 -12.09
CA GLN A 149 -4.90 -11.60 -13.52
C GLN A 149 -5.12 -13.08 -13.90
N PRO A 150 -5.06 -13.49 -15.17
CA PRO A 150 -5.47 -14.83 -15.60
C PRO A 150 -4.66 -16.03 -15.10
N GLU A 151 -3.57 -15.82 -14.38
CA GLU A 151 -2.67 -16.89 -13.92
C GLU A 151 -3.25 -17.67 -12.72
N HIS A 152 -4.37 -17.19 -12.14
CA HIS A 152 -5.04 -17.82 -11.02
C HIS A 152 -5.78 -19.12 -11.39
N ASN A 153 -6.02 -19.97 -10.39
CA ASN A 153 -6.82 -21.18 -10.57
C ASN A 153 -8.32 -20.83 -10.79
N ARG A 154 -9.13 -21.81 -11.21
CA ARG A 154 -10.55 -21.57 -11.56
C ARG A 154 -11.38 -21.03 -10.38
N GLY A 155 -11.10 -21.48 -9.16
CA GLY A 155 -11.80 -21.04 -7.96
C GLY A 155 -11.47 -19.59 -7.61
N GLU A 156 -10.19 -19.25 -7.61
CA GLU A 156 -9.69 -17.88 -7.41
C GLU A 156 -10.24 -16.91 -8.47
N LYS A 157 -10.25 -17.33 -9.74
CA LYS A 157 -10.85 -16.56 -10.83
C LYS A 157 -12.33 -16.26 -10.57
N ALA A 158 -13.10 -17.25 -10.13
CA ALA A 158 -14.51 -17.07 -9.78
C ALA A 158 -14.67 -16.10 -8.61
N PHE A 159 -13.84 -16.24 -7.57
CA PHE A 159 -13.82 -15.35 -6.42
C PHE A 159 -13.51 -13.90 -6.80
N PHE A 160 -12.40 -13.64 -7.52
CA PHE A 160 -12.02 -12.27 -7.90
C PHE A 160 -13.00 -11.62 -8.88
N ARG A 161 -13.70 -12.41 -9.71
CA ARG A 161 -14.80 -11.92 -10.55
C ARG A 161 -15.99 -11.49 -9.70
N LEU A 162 -16.38 -12.30 -8.69
CA LEU A 162 -17.44 -11.95 -7.74
C LEU A 162 -17.10 -10.68 -6.96
N MET A 163 -15.83 -10.53 -6.54
CA MET A 163 -15.33 -9.32 -5.89
C MET A 163 -15.23 -8.11 -6.85
N GLY A 164 -15.38 -8.32 -8.14
CA GLY A 164 -15.30 -7.28 -9.16
C GLY A 164 -13.89 -6.80 -9.47
N CYS A 165 -12.83 -7.53 -9.06
CA CYS A 165 -11.43 -7.10 -9.15
C CYS A 165 -10.55 -7.96 -10.09
N TYR A 166 -11.18 -8.73 -10.98
CA TYR A 166 -10.49 -9.61 -11.93
C TYR A 166 -10.28 -8.98 -13.31
N GLY A 167 -9.09 -9.17 -13.89
CA GLY A 167 -8.78 -8.94 -15.31
C GLY A 167 -8.44 -7.50 -15.70
N ALA A 168 -8.48 -6.56 -14.75
CA ALA A 168 -8.05 -5.17 -14.94
C ALA A 168 -7.79 -4.53 -13.57
N PRO A 169 -7.08 -3.38 -13.52
CA PRO A 169 -6.96 -2.58 -12.30
C PRO A 169 -8.35 -2.08 -11.86
N LYS A 170 -8.79 -2.52 -10.69
CA LYS A 170 -10.16 -2.28 -10.19
C LYS A 170 -10.18 -2.10 -8.68
N VAL A 171 -11.21 -1.42 -8.19
CA VAL A 171 -11.56 -1.33 -6.77
C VAL A 171 -12.59 -2.41 -6.46
N VAL A 172 -12.43 -3.10 -5.34
CA VAL A 172 -13.35 -4.17 -4.93
C VAL A 172 -14.71 -3.59 -4.54
N PHE A 173 -15.81 -4.29 -4.86
CA PHE A 173 -17.16 -3.73 -4.70
C PHE A 173 -17.52 -3.30 -3.27
N TYR A 174 -16.94 -3.92 -2.24
CA TYR A 174 -17.28 -3.60 -0.85
C TYR A 174 -16.85 -2.19 -0.44
N HIS A 175 -15.95 -1.54 -1.19
CA HIS A 175 -15.58 -0.15 -0.94
C HIS A 175 -16.79 0.78 -0.97
N ARG A 176 -17.84 0.45 -1.74
CA ARG A 176 -19.11 1.19 -1.77
C ARG A 176 -19.77 1.30 -0.38
N PHE A 177 -19.58 0.30 0.46
CA PHE A 177 -20.11 0.29 1.83
C PHE A 177 -19.10 0.78 2.86
N ALA A 178 -17.82 0.87 2.48
CA ALA A 178 -16.75 1.37 3.35
C ALA A 178 -16.62 2.90 3.30
N ILE A 179 -17.03 3.55 2.21
CA ILE A 179 -17.02 5.01 2.07
C ILE A 179 -18.05 5.63 3.03
N ARG A 180 -17.57 6.53 3.89
CA ARG A 180 -18.41 7.31 4.81
C ARG A 180 -18.65 8.72 4.30
N ASP A 181 -17.74 9.22 3.47
CA ASP A 181 -17.84 10.51 2.81
C ASP A 181 -17.29 10.39 1.39
N LYS A 182 -18.06 10.80 0.37
CA LYS A 182 -17.61 10.77 -1.02
C LYS A 182 -16.63 11.89 -1.33
N ALA A 183 -16.67 13.01 -0.59
CA ALA A 183 -15.76 14.14 -0.81
C ALA A 183 -14.29 13.71 -0.71
N THR A 184 -13.94 12.88 0.27
CA THR A 184 -12.55 12.37 0.41
C THR A 184 -12.11 11.48 -0.76
N VAL A 185 -13.03 10.80 -1.43
CA VAL A 185 -12.73 10.00 -2.64
C VAL A 185 -12.44 10.93 -3.82
N HIS A 186 -13.21 12.02 -3.98
CA HIS A 186 -12.93 13.03 -5.00
C HIS A 186 -11.60 13.73 -4.75
N GLU A 187 -11.28 14.06 -3.50
CA GLU A 187 -9.99 14.62 -3.10
C GLU A 187 -8.84 13.67 -3.40
N LEU A 188 -9.02 12.36 -3.14
CA LEU A 188 -8.02 11.34 -3.46
C LEU A 188 -7.78 11.27 -4.96
N ILE A 189 -8.85 11.22 -5.76
CA ILE A 189 -8.75 11.21 -7.23
C ILE A 189 -8.04 12.48 -7.73
N ALA A 190 -8.40 13.64 -7.19
CA ALA A 190 -7.78 14.91 -7.55
C ALA A 190 -6.29 14.92 -7.21
N GLN A 191 -5.90 14.45 -6.02
CA GLN A 191 -4.50 14.35 -5.62
C GLN A 191 -3.72 13.38 -6.51
N VAL A 192 -4.28 12.22 -6.83
CA VAL A 192 -3.63 11.24 -7.70
C VAL A 192 -3.44 11.80 -9.11
N ARG A 193 -4.38 12.61 -9.61
CA ARG A 193 -4.21 13.34 -10.88
C ARG A 193 -3.10 14.38 -10.82
N ASP A 194 -3.05 15.16 -9.74
CA ASP A 194 -2.02 16.18 -9.51
C ASP A 194 -0.61 15.56 -9.46
N TRP A 195 -0.44 14.44 -8.74
CA TRP A 195 0.82 13.69 -8.72
C TRP A 195 1.20 13.09 -10.09
N ALA A 196 0.22 12.89 -10.98
CA ALA A 196 0.40 12.34 -12.32
C ALA A 196 1.34 11.10 -12.33
N PRO A 197 1.02 10.02 -11.58
CA PRO A 197 1.83 8.82 -11.58
C PRO A 197 1.88 8.18 -12.97
N ARG A 198 3.02 7.53 -13.27
CA ARG A 198 3.18 6.63 -14.42
C ARG A 198 3.14 5.16 -14.03
N ARG A 199 3.09 4.90 -12.72
CA ARG A 199 3.07 3.58 -12.12
C ARG A 199 2.19 3.56 -10.89
N ILE A 200 1.47 2.46 -10.68
CA ILE A 200 0.76 2.16 -9.44
C ILE A 200 1.25 0.82 -8.91
N VAL A 201 1.86 0.84 -7.74
CA VAL A 201 2.22 -0.35 -6.97
C VAL A 201 1.15 -0.56 -5.92
N MET A 202 0.37 -1.64 -6.07
CA MET A 202 -0.61 -2.04 -5.07
C MET A 202 -0.10 -3.21 -4.22
N GLY A 203 -0.75 -3.43 -3.07
CA GLY A 203 -0.53 -4.58 -2.21
C GLY A 203 -0.88 -5.91 -2.90
N HIS A 204 -1.70 -5.88 -3.95
CA HIS A 204 -2.30 -7.08 -4.55
C HIS A 204 -1.98 -7.25 -6.04
N TRP A 205 -1.14 -8.24 -6.33
CA TRP A 205 -0.81 -8.77 -7.65
C TRP A 205 -0.08 -7.77 -8.58
N ARG A 206 -0.46 -7.66 -9.86
CA ARG A 206 0.33 -6.99 -10.89
C ARG A 206 0.39 -5.47 -10.69
N ILE A 207 1.59 -4.92 -10.74
CA ILE A 207 1.84 -3.47 -10.84
C ILE A 207 1.20 -2.94 -12.12
N VAL A 208 0.71 -1.70 -12.07
CA VAL A 208 0.22 -0.98 -13.25
C VAL A 208 1.33 -0.07 -13.76
N GLU A 209 1.75 -0.26 -14.99
CA GLU A 209 2.71 0.58 -15.72
C GLU A 209 1.95 1.24 -16.88
N ALA A 210 1.69 2.53 -16.80
CA ALA A 210 0.95 3.25 -17.84
C ALA A 210 1.17 4.77 -17.76
N GLU A 211 1.37 5.43 -18.89
CA GLU A 211 1.46 6.90 -18.96
C GLU A 211 0.19 7.60 -18.43
N ASN A 212 -0.97 6.94 -18.53
CA ASN A 212 -2.25 7.41 -18.03
C ASN A 212 -2.66 6.75 -16.70
N ALA A 213 -1.71 6.29 -15.87
CA ALA A 213 -2.02 5.57 -14.63
C ALA A 213 -2.95 6.36 -13.68
N ALA A 214 -2.81 7.69 -13.63
CA ALA A 214 -3.72 8.56 -12.89
C ALA A 214 -5.19 8.38 -13.31
N GLU A 215 -5.46 8.32 -14.62
CA GLU A 215 -6.81 8.16 -15.15
C GLU A 215 -7.31 6.73 -15.00
N LEU A 216 -6.43 5.72 -15.05
CA LEU A 216 -6.81 4.33 -14.71
C LEU A 216 -7.27 4.23 -13.25
N PHE A 217 -6.54 4.87 -12.33
CA PHE A 217 -6.95 4.95 -10.93
C PHE A 217 -8.29 5.67 -10.77
N ALA A 218 -8.43 6.86 -11.38
CA ALA A 218 -9.67 7.64 -11.34
C ALA A 218 -10.87 6.87 -11.93
N ALA A 219 -10.67 6.15 -13.03
CA ALA A 219 -11.69 5.34 -13.66
C ALA A 219 -12.12 4.16 -12.77
N ALA A 220 -11.18 3.53 -12.07
CA ALA A 220 -11.48 2.44 -11.12
C ALA A 220 -12.32 2.92 -9.93
N TRP A 221 -12.11 4.17 -9.48
CA TRP A 221 -12.86 4.78 -8.38
C TRP A 221 -14.15 5.50 -8.80
N ARG A 222 -14.37 5.77 -10.10
CA ARG A 222 -15.58 6.45 -10.61
C ARG A 222 -16.91 5.85 -10.13
N PRO A 223 -17.10 4.52 -10.01
CA PRO A 223 -18.34 3.94 -9.49
C PRO A 223 -18.62 4.21 -8.01
N PHE A 224 -17.64 4.77 -7.29
CA PHE A 224 -17.67 4.93 -5.84
C PHE A 224 -17.71 6.41 -5.40
N GLY A 225 -17.44 7.34 -6.31
CA GLY A 225 -17.66 8.78 -6.13
C GLY A 225 -19.12 9.19 -6.32
#